data_AF-A0A965JLL7-F1
#
_entry.id   AF-A0A965JLL7-F1
#
_cell.length_a   1.000
_cell.length_b   1.000
_cell.length_c   1.000
_cell.angle_alpha   90.00
_cell.angle_beta   90.00
_cell.angle_gamma   90.00
#
_symmetry.space_group_name_H-M   'P 1'
#
loop_
_entity.id
_entity.type
_entity.pdbx_description
1 polymer ?
#
loop_
_entity_poly.entity_id
_entity_poly.type
_entity_poly.pdbx_seq_one_letter_code
_entity_poly.pdbx_strand_id
1 'polypeptide(L)'
;IDVDNMFYELCSSVVSFNGQGTFQDFELELVRLIGIDSPVDEAEFLSMDKGLLIDKVYQGMREQYDRKCDKIAAKALPQIKHVYETMSNKYKNIVFPLSDGRREMELIVNLEDAYATQGKIISKSFEKNIILSKIDDEWKEHLREMDDLRSAVNNATYEQKDPLVVYKLESYELFKSMMNRLNEDAVDLLMRMDIPVEQQLKSTNQDEKQSNYEKSQTNSDRTSSTPLPQFQGRQGFQQAIQNSMPQEEKRQPIVVDPKVGRNDTCPCGSGKKFKQCHGK
;
A
#
# COMPACT_ATOMS: atom_id res chain seq x y z
N ILE A 1 -7.08 -20.54 -1.76
CA ILE A 1 -6.58 -19.99 -3.05
C ILE A 1 -5.18 -20.52 -3.22
N ASP A 2 -4.91 -21.16 -4.36
CA ASP A 2 -3.61 -21.75 -4.69
C ASP A 2 -2.85 -20.79 -5.61
N VAL A 3 -1.53 -20.71 -5.47
CA VAL A 3 -0.65 -19.88 -6.32
C VAL A 3 -0.84 -20.27 -7.79
N ASP A 4 -0.96 -21.57 -8.06
CA ASP A 4 -1.18 -22.08 -9.42
C ASP A 4 -2.48 -21.58 -10.04
N ASN A 5 -3.54 -21.48 -9.23
CA ASN A 5 -4.79 -20.90 -9.71
C ASN A 5 -4.63 -19.41 -10.01
N MET A 6 -3.90 -18.66 -9.18
CA MET A 6 -3.62 -17.24 -9.45
C MET A 6 -2.84 -17.05 -10.76
N PHE A 7 -1.85 -17.92 -10.99
CA PHE A 7 -1.04 -17.89 -12.23
C PHE A 7 -1.91 -18.17 -13.45
N TYR A 8 -2.74 -19.22 -13.37
CA TYR A 8 -3.63 -19.60 -14.48
C TYR A 8 -4.66 -18.51 -14.77
N GLU A 9 -5.30 -17.94 -13.74
CA GLU A 9 -6.28 -16.85 -13.91
C GLU A 9 -5.62 -15.60 -14.53
N LEU A 10 -4.39 -15.24 -14.11
CA LEU A 10 -3.67 -14.13 -14.74
C LEU A 10 -3.36 -14.41 -16.21
N CYS A 11 -2.87 -15.61 -16.54
CA CYS A 11 -2.60 -16.01 -17.94
C CYS A 11 -3.88 -15.97 -18.78
N SER A 12 -4.99 -16.47 -18.22
CA SER A 12 -6.32 -16.44 -18.82
C SER A 12 -6.78 -15.01 -19.09
N SER A 13 -6.58 -14.09 -18.13
CA SER A 13 -6.90 -12.67 -18.27
C SER A 13 -6.11 -12.01 -19.40
N VAL A 14 -4.78 -12.21 -19.44
CA VAL A 14 -3.89 -11.65 -20.47
C VAL A 14 -4.27 -12.16 -21.87
N VAL A 15 -4.47 -13.47 -22.02
CA VAL A 15 -4.86 -14.06 -23.32
C VAL A 15 -6.26 -13.61 -23.74
N SER A 16 -7.20 -13.49 -22.79
CA SER A 16 -8.56 -13.06 -23.09
C SER A 16 -8.60 -11.59 -23.53
N PHE A 17 -7.82 -10.73 -22.90
CA PHE A 17 -7.72 -9.31 -23.23
C PHE A 17 -7.04 -9.07 -24.59
N ASN A 18 -5.95 -9.78 -24.88
CA ASN A 18 -5.21 -9.62 -26.13
C ASN A 18 -5.68 -10.53 -27.26
N GLY A 19 -6.64 -11.42 -27.03
CA GLY A 19 -7.11 -12.37 -28.06
C GLY A 19 -7.77 -11.74 -29.29
N GLN A 20 -7.94 -10.42 -29.33
CA GLN A 20 -8.34 -9.64 -30.52
C GLN A 20 -7.33 -8.55 -30.90
N GLY A 21 -6.23 -8.41 -30.14
CA GLY A 21 -5.18 -7.42 -30.34
C GLY A 21 -4.09 -7.90 -31.29
N THR A 22 -3.02 -7.12 -31.40
CA THR A 22 -1.84 -7.53 -32.18
C THR A 22 -0.94 -8.44 -31.34
N PHE A 23 -0.11 -9.25 -32.00
CA PHE A 23 0.89 -10.06 -31.31
C PHE A 23 1.88 -9.21 -30.49
N GLN A 24 2.20 -8.01 -30.96
CA GLN A 24 3.07 -7.07 -30.22
C GLN A 24 2.43 -6.59 -28.91
N ASP A 25 1.12 -6.35 -28.90
CA ASP A 25 0.40 -5.97 -27.67
C ASP A 25 0.43 -7.12 -26.64
N PHE A 26 0.23 -8.35 -27.13
CA PHE A 26 0.32 -9.56 -26.32
C PHE A 26 1.73 -9.74 -25.71
N GLU A 27 2.79 -9.60 -26.50
CA GLU A 27 4.17 -9.67 -26.00
C GLU A 27 4.45 -8.60 -24.93
N LEU A 28 4.01 -7.37 -25.19
CA LEU A 28 4.19 -6.25 -24.26
C LEU A 28 3.47 -6.52 -22.93
N GLU A 29 2.25 -7.05 -22.97
CA GLU A 29 1.51 -7.41 -21.76
C GLU A 29 2.14 -8.58 -20.99
N LEU A 30 2.63 -9.61 -21.67
CA LEU A 30 3.35 -10.71 -21.02
C LEU A 30 4.57 -10.19 -20.24
N VAL A 31 5.36 -9.31 -20.84
CA VAL A 31 6.53 -8.71 -20.16
C VAL A 31 6.10 -7.79 -19.02
N ARG A 32 5.03 -7.02 -19.20
CA ARG A 32 4.57 -6.04 -18.20
C ARG A 32 3.96 -6.71 -16.97
N LEU A 33 3.06 -7.67 -17.17
CA LEU A 33 2.24 -8.27 -16.12
C LEU A 33 2.87 -9.54 -15.55
N ILE A 34 3.45 -10.38 -16.41
CA ILE A 34 4.00 -11.69 -16.00
C ILE A 34 5.54 -11.62 -15.88
N GLY A 35 6.20 -10.82 -16.71
CA GLY A 35 7.67 -10.73 -16.74
C GLY A 35 8.33 -11.89 -17.51
N ILE A 36 7.65 -12.41 -18.54
CA ILE A 36 8.18 -13.43 -19.46
C ILE A 36 8.11 -12.97 -20.90
N ASP A 37 8.99 -13.51 -21.73
CA ASP A 37 8.86 -13.44 -23.19
C ASP A 37 7.74 -14.38 -23.67
N SER A 38 7.21 -14.14 -24.87
CA SER A 38 6.17 -14.99 -25.43
C SER A 38 6.67 -16.43 -25.65
N PRO A 39 5.93 -17.46 -25.18
CA PRO A 39 6.26 -18.86 -25.44
C PRO A 39 5.79 -19.32 -26.83
N VAL A 40 5.12 -18.45 -27.60
CA VAL A 40 4.60 -18.71 -28.94
C VAL A 40 5.10 -17.64 -29.91
N ASP A 41 5.15 -17.98 -31.20
CA ASP A 41 5.37 -17.00 -32.25
C ASP A 41 4.05 -16.37 -32.74
N GLU A 42 4.16 -15.36 -33.61
CA GLU A 42 2.99 -14.64 -34.16
C GLU A 42 2.04 -15.56 -34.93
N ALA A 43 2.57 -16.55 -35.67
CA ALA A 43 1.75 -17.46 -36.47
C ALA A 43 0.96 -18.43 -35.57
N GLU A 44 1.59 -18.93 -34.51
CA GLU A 44 0.95 -19.72 -33.47
C GLU A 44 -0.11 -18.89 -32.74
N PHE A 45 0.19 -17.66 -32.34
CA PHE A 45 -0.75 -16.78 -31.66
C PHE A 45 -2.05 -16.56 -32.46
N LEU A 46 -1.95 -16.34 -33.78
CA LEU A 46 -3.11 -16.09 -34.64
C LEU A 46 -3.95 -17.33 -34.94
N SER A 47 -3.35 -18.52 -34.89
CA SER A 47 -3.99 -19.77 -35.33
C SER A 47 -4.41 -20.71 -34.19
N MET A 48 -3.83 -20.55 -32.99
CA MET A 48 -4.03 -21.44 -31.86
C MET A 48 -5.36 -21.19 -31.16
N ASP A 49 -5.93 -22.26 -30.59
CA ASP A 49 -7.08 -22.13 -29.70
C ASP A 49 -6.69 -21.38 -28.41
N LYS A 50 -7.62 -20.57 -27.90
CA LYS A 50 -7.37 -19.75 -26.70
C LYS A 50 -6.99 -20.59 -25.48
N GLY A 51 -7.61 -21.76 -25.28
CA GLY A 51 -7.29 -22.64 -24.16
C GLY A 51 -5.86 -23.16 -24.24
N LEU A 52 -5.43 -23.61 -25.42
CA LEU A 52 -4.06 -24.07 -25.65
C LEU A 52 -3.03 -22.94 -25.50
N LEU A 53 -3.39 -21.72 -25.93
CA LEU A 53 -2.53 -20.55 -25.75
C LEU A 53 -2.37 -20.21 -24.26
N ILE A 54 -3.45 -20.24 -23.47
CA ILE A 54 -3.41 -20.05 -22.01
C ILE A 54 -2.49 -21.10 -21.37
N ASP A 55 -2.63 -22.37 -21.74
CA ASP A 55 -1.79 -23.45 -21.20
C ASP A 55 -0.30 -23.23 -21.50
N LYS A 56 0.05 -22.81 -22.73
CA LYS A 56 1.45 -22.50 -23.08
C LYS A 56 2.00 -21.32 -22.27
N VAL A 57 1.22 -20.25 -22.12
CA VAL A 57 1.60 -19.08 -21.30
C VAL A 57 1.78 -19.46 -19.84
N TYR A 58 0.85 -20.23 -19.29
CA TYR A 58 0.92 -20.73 -17.92
C TYR A 58 2.16 -21.59 -17.69
N GLN A 59 2.47 -22.51 -18.62
CA GLN A 59 3.68 -23.35 -18.52
C GLN A 59 4.96 -22.49 -18.55
N GLY A 60 5.05 -21.53 -19.48
CA GLY A 60 6.19 -20.61 -19.55
C GLY A 60 6.36 -19.78 -18.28
N MET A 61 5.26 -19.26 -17.74
CA MET A 61 5.24 -18.54 -16.48
C MET A 61 5.69 -19.42 -15.30
N ARG A 62 5.15 -20.63 -15.20
CA ARG A 62 5.46 -21.57 -14.11
C ARG A 62 6.92 -21.98 -14.14
N GLU A 63 7.46 -22.31 -15.31
CA GLU A 63 8.87 -22.62 -15.48
C GLU A 63 9.77 -21.46 -15.07
N GLN A 64 9.44 -20.23 -15.47
CA GLN A 64 10.20 -19.05 -15.08
C GLN A 64 10.17 -18.84 -13.56
N TYR A 65 9.01 -19.01 -12.94
CA TYR A 65 8.85 -18.90 -11.50
C TYR A 65 9.68 -19.95 -10.75
N ASP A 66 9.63 -21.21 -11.17
CA ASP A 66 10.39 -22.30 -10.57
C ASP A 66 11.91 -22.07 -10.70
N ARG A 67 12.38 -21.63 -11.88
CA ARG A 67 13.80 -21.25 -12.11
C ARG A 67 14.24 -20.11 -11.19
N LYS A 68 13.38 -19.11 -10.95
CA LYS A 68 13.66 -18.02 -10.01
C LYS A 68 13.75 -18.54 -8.58
N CYS A 69 12.83 -19.41 -8.16
CA CYS A 69 12.84 -20.04 -6.85
C CYS A 69 14.12 -20.84 -6.60
N ASP A 70 14.56 -21.63 -7.57
CA ASP A 70 15.83 -22.37 -7.48
C ASP A 70 17.04 -21.43 -7.39
N LYS A 71 17.04 -20.33 -8.13
CA LYS A 71 18.09 -19.30 -8.06
C LYS A 71 18.13 -18.64 -6.68
N ILE A 72 16.99 -18.30 -6.10
CA ILE A 72 16.86 -17.75 -4.74
C ILE A 72 17.41 -18.73 -3.72
N ALA A 73 17.02 -20.00 -3.79
CA ALA A 73 17.51 -21.05 -2.90
C ALA A 73 19.04 -21.21 -3.01
N ALA A 74 19.58 -21.24 -4.23
CA ALA A 74 21.02 -21.36 -4.48
C ALA A 74 21.82 -20.18 -3.91
N LYS A 75 21.31 -18.94 -4.03
CA LYS A 75 21.93 -17.74 -3.45
C LYS A 75 21.89 -17.76 -1.91
N ALA A 76 20.79 -18.23 -1.31
CA ALA A 76 20.60 -18.24 0.14
C ALA A 76 21.36 -19.37 0.84
N LEU A 77 21.58 -20.50 0.16
CA LEU A 77 22.11 -21.73 0.75
C LEU A 77 23.45 -21.58 1.49
N PRO A 78 24.47 -20.86 0.98
CA PRO A 78 25.73 -20.69 1.70
C PRO A 78 25.54 -20.04 3.07
N GLN A 79 24.63 -19.07 3.17
CA GLN A 79 24.36 -18.38 4.43
C GLN A 79 23.54 -19.24 5.39
N ILE A 80 22.53 -19.95 4.88
CA ILE A 80 21.76 -20.92 5.68
C ILE A 80 22.71 -21.93 6.32
N LYS A 81 23.61 -22.53 5.51
CA LYS A 81 24.60 -23.50 6.00
C LYS A 81 25.50 -22.88 7.07
N HIS A 82 26.06 -21.71 6.79
CA HIS A 82 26.94 -21.03 7.75
C HIS A 82 26.25 -20.74 9.09
N VAL A 83 25.02 -20.20 9.06
CA VAL A 83 24.26 -19.84 10.27
C VAL A 83 23.81 -21.09 11.02
N TYR A 84 23.36 -22.13 10.33
CA TYR A 84 22.95 -23.39 10.96
C TYR A 84 24.13 -24.12 11.61
N GLU A 85 25.26 -24.26 10.90
CA GLU A 85 26.43 -24.97 11.41
C GLU A 85 27.15 -24.21 12.53
N THR A 86 27.16 -22.87 12.50
CA THR A 86 27.87 -22.04 13.48
C THR A 86 27.01 -21.59 14.65
N MET A 87 25.71 -21.35 14.42
CA MET A 87 24.84 -20.62 15.34
C MET A 87 23.45 -21.26 15.55
N SER A 88 23.22 -22.50 15.13
CA SER A 88 21.92 -23.21 15.31
C SER A 88 21.40 -23.21 16.74
N ASN A 89 22.27 -23.34 17.74
CA ASN A 89 21.88 -23.33 19.15
C ASN A 89 21.37 -21.95 19.64
N LYS A 90 21.68 -20.87 18.91
CA LYS A 90 21.34 -19.49 19.28
C LYS A 90 20.08 -18.99 18.55
N TYR A 91 19.83 -19.46 17.32
CA TYR A 91 18.75 -18.95 16.48
C TYR A 91 17.89 -20.07 15.90
N LYS A 92 16.57 -19.91 16.03
CA LYS A 92 15.59 -20.81 15.41
C LYS A 92 15.15 -20.37 14.01
N ASN A 93 15.26 -19.07 13.72
CA ASN A 93 14.80 -18.47 12.48
C ASN A 93 15.92 -17.68 11.82
N ILE A 94 15.84 -17.54 10.50
CA ILE A 94 16.69 -16.70 9.66
C ILE A 94 15.80 -15.70 8.91
N VAL A 95 16.34 -14.51 8.68
CA VAL A 95 15.65 -13.42 7.97
C VAL A 95 16.30 -13.22 6.61
N PHE A 96 15.49 -13.25 5.56
CA PHE A 96 15.91 -12.92 4.20
C PHE A 96 15.28 -11.59 3.76
N PRO A 97 16.06 -10.55 3.45
CA PRO A 97 15.55 -9.38 2.77
C PRO A 97 15.23 -9.76 1.33
N LEU A 98 14.02 -9.45 0.90
CA LEU A 98 13.58 -9.56 -0.50
C LEU A 98 13.30 -8.17 -1.03
N SER A 99 13.68 -7.92 -2.27
CA SER A 99 13.43 -6.64 -2.92
C SER A 99 13.22 -6.79 -4.42
N ASP A 100 12.39 -5.91 -4.98
CA ASP A 100 12.23 -5.68 -6.41
C ASP A 100 12.85 -4.33 -6.86
N GLY A 101 13.64 -3.71 -5.97
CA GLY A 101 14.23 -2.38 -6.14
C GLY A 101 13.32 -1.20 -5.77
N ARG A 102 12.02 -1.43 -5.54
CA ARG A 102 11.07 -0.42 -5.07
C ARG A 102 10.52 -0.73 -3.68
N ARG A 103 10.28 -2.01 -3.43
CA ARG A 103 9.74 -2.57 -2.21
C ARG A 103 10.84 -3.41 -1.54
N GLU A 104 10.84 -3.41 -0.22
CA GLU A 104 11.70 -4.28 0.59
C GLU A 104 10.81 -4.99 1.61
N MET A 105 11.05 -6.29 1.82
CA MET A 105 10.39 -7.04 2.88
C MET A 105 11.35 -8.02 3.53
N GLU A 106 11.11 -8.29 4.81
CA GLU A 106 11.86 -9.28 5.57
C GLU A 106 11.07 -10.58 5.66
N LEU A 107 11.58 -11.63 5.02
CA LEU A 107 11.01 -12.96 5.09
C LEU A 107 11.65 -13.74 6.24
N ILE A 108 10.83 -14.12 7.22
CA ILE A 108 11.25 -14.96 8.34
C ILE A 108 11.02 -16.42 7.99
N VAL A 109 12.07 -17.23 8.08
CA VAL A 109 12.03 -18.67 7.78
C VAL A 109 12.65 -19.45 8.94
N ASN A 110 12.08 -20.62 9.25
CA ASN A 110 12.69 -21.53 10.21
C ASN A 110 14.04 -22.02 9.68
N LEU A 111 15.08 -21.92 10.50
CA LEU A 111 16.46 -22.20 10.09
C LEU A 111 16.71 -23.70 9.86
N GLU A 112 16.10 -24.57 10.67
CA GLU A 112 16.22 -26.03 10.54
C GLU A 112 15.56 -26.50 9.23
N ASP A 113 14.33 -26.04 8.97
CA ASP A 113 13.62 -26.35 7.72
C ASP A 113 14.37 -25.79 6.50
N ALA A 114 14.94 -24.58 6.61
CA ALA A 114 15.73 -23.97 5.55
C ALA A 114 16.97 -24.79 5.22
N TYR A 115 17.65 -25.32 6.24
CA TYR A 115 18.81 -26.19 6.04
C TYR A 115 18.42 -27.55 5.45
N ALA A 116 17.41 -28.21 6.04
CA ALA A 116 16.95 -29.54 5.62
C ALA A 116 16.42 -29.55 4.17
N THR A 117 15.73 -28.48 3.76
CA THR A 117 15.18 -28.35 2.39
C THR A 117 16.15 -27.69 1.40
N GLN A 118 17.38 -27.40 1.80
CA GLN A 118 18.38 -26.69 0.98
C GLN A 118 17.86 -25.35 0.44
N GLY A 119 17.09 -24.61 1.23
CA GLY A 119 16.53 -23.31 0.87
C GLY A 119 15.20 -23.37 0.11
N LYS A 120 14.70 -24.54 -0.30
CA LYS A 120 13.42 -24.65 -1.04
C LYS A 120 12.20 -24.20 -0.23
N ILE A 121 12.27 -24.23 1.11
CA ILE A 121 11.21 -23.71 1.98
C ILE A 121 11.02 -22.18 1.82
N ILE A 122 12.04 -21.45 1.37
CA ILE A 122 11.99 -19.98 1.20
C ILE A 122 10.82 -19.61 0.30
N SER A 123 10.70 -20.24 -0.87
CA SER A 123 9.63 -19.95 -1.83
C SER A 123 8.24 -20.18 -1.25
N LYS A 124 8.03 -21.29 -0.53
CA LYS A 124 6.74 -21.58 0.11
C LYS A 124 6.40 -20.58 1.21
N SER A 125 7.39 -20.21 2.04
CA SER A 125 7.19 -19.19 3.07
C SER A 125 6.90 -17.82 2.45
N PHE A 126 7.56 -17.51 1.33
CA PHE A 126 7.37 -16.29 0.58
C PHE A 126 5.97 -16.19 -0.04
N GLU A 127 5.53 -17.24 -0.74
CA GLU A 127 4.16 -17.39 -1.28
C GLU A 127 3.11 -17.16 -0.20
N LYS A 128 3.24 -17.89 0.91
CA LYS A 128 2.32 -17.77 2.04
C LYS A 128 2.28 -16.35 2.60
N ASN A 129 3.45 -15.71 2.77
CA ASN A 129 3.53 -14.38 3.35
C ASN A 129 2.86 -13.33 2.45
N ILE A 130 3.17 -13.33 1.14
CA ILE A 130 2.55 -12.41 0.18
C ILE A 130 1.05 -12.63 0.12
N ILE A 131 0.60 -13.88 -0.07
CA ILE A 131 -0.82 -14.16 -0.26
C ILE A 131 -1.62 -13.73 0.96
N LEU A 132 -1.15 -14.04 2.18
CA LEU A 132 -1.84 -13.62 3.40
C LEU A 132 -1.88 -12.10 3.54
N SER A 133 -0.76 -11.41 3.30
CA SER A 133 -0.71 -9.95 3.36
C SER A 133 -1.67 -9.32 2.36
N LYS A 134 -1.73 -9.85 1.12
CA LYS A 134 -2.59 -9.33 0.06
C LYS A 134 -4.07 -9.64 0.28
N ILE A 135 -4.40 -10.82 0.80
CA ILE A 135 -5.77 -11.14 1.20
C ILE A 135 -6.25 -10.15 2.25
N ASP A 136 -5.45 -9.87 3.28
CA ASP A 136 -5.87 -8.97 4.35
C ASP A 136 -6.16 -7.56 3.82
N ASP A 137 -5.28 -7.02 2.96
CA ASP A 137 -5.42 -5.69 2.39
C ASP A 137 -6.61 -5.57 1.43
N GLU A 138 -6.77 -6.50 0.48
CA GLU A 138 -7.91 -6.50 -0.44
C GLU A 138 -9.23 -6.76 0.28
N TRP A 139 -9.24 -7.60 1.32
CA TRP A 139 -10.45 -7.84 2.12
C TRP A 139 -10.89 -6.60 2.89
N LYS A 140 -9.93 -5.85 3.46
CA LYS A 140 -10.21 -4.56 4.11
C LYS A 140 -10.86 -3.57 3.13
N GLU A 141 -10.38 -3.51 1.89
CA GLU A 141 -10.94 -2.61 0.88
C GLU A 141 -12.31 -3.10 0.40
N HIS A 142 -12.47 -4.39 0.15
CA HIS A 142 -13.76 -4.97 -0.24
C HIS A 142 -14.86 -4.72 0.79
N LEU A 143 -14.56 -4.81 2.09
CA LEU A 143 -15.54 -4.48 3.14
C LEU A 143 -16.00 -3.01 3.07
N ARG A 144 -15.12 -2.08 2.67
CA ARG A 144 -15.49 -0.68 2.45
C ARG A 144 -16.38 -0.53 1.22
N GLU A 145 -15.98 -1.13 0.10
CA GLU A 145 -16.78 -1.14 -1.15
C GLU A 145 -18.19 -1.71 -0.90
N MET A 146 -18.30 -2.74 -0.06
CA MET A 146 -19.57 -3.37 0.33
C MET A 146 -20.44 -2.47 1.22
N ASP A 147 -19.84 -1.72 2.15
CA ASP A 147 -20.56 -0.73 2.97
C ASP A 147 -21.07 0.44 2.13
N ASP A 148 -20.28 0.90 1.16
CA ASP A 148 -20.68 1.93 0.19
C ASP A 148 -21.83 1.44 -0.71
N LEU A 149 -21.70 0.22 -1.25
CA LEU A 149 -22.74 -0.42 -2.05
C LEU A 149 -24.05 -0.55 -1.27
N ARG A 150 -23.98 -1.00 -0.01
CA ARG A 150 -25.17 -1.11 0.85
C ARG A 150 -25.89 0.22 1.01
N SER A 151 -25.14 1.31 1.10
CA SER A 151 -25.70 2.66 1.22
C SER A 151 -26.31 3.13 -0.10
N ALA A 152 -25.65 2.87 -1.23
CA ALA A 152 -26.10 3.23 -2.58
C ALA A 152 -27.35 2.46 -3.02
N VAL A 153 -27.47 1.18 -2.69
CA VAL A 153 -28.61 0.33 -3.05
C VAL A 153 -29.93 0.82 -2.46
N ASN A 154 -29.92 1.56 -1.34
CA ASN A 154 -31.15 2.18 -0.81
C ASN A 154 -31.78 3.14 -1.84
N ASN A 155 -30.97 3.76 -2.70
CA ASN A 155 -31.43 4.62 -3.79
C ASN A 155 -31.96 3.83 -5.00
N ALA A 156 -31.66 2.54 -5.13
CA ALA A 156 -32.15 1.70 -6.23
C ALA A 156 -33.69 1.51 -6.20
N THR A 157 -34.31 1.74 -5.04
CA THR A 157 -35.77 1.79 -4.88
C THR A 157 -36.42 2.81 -5.82
N TYR A 158 -35.73 3.91 -6.12
CA TYR A 158 -36.23 4.94 -7.05
C TYR A 158 -36.24 4.46 -8.51
N GLU A 159 -35.43 3.46 -8.88
CA GLU A 159 -35.40 2.84 -10.20
C GLU A 159 -36.39 1.69 -10.38
N GLN A 160 -37.26 1.43 -9.39
CA GLN A 160 -38.21 0.31 -9.37
C GLN A 160 -37.56 -1.08 -9.51
N LYS A 161 -36.27 -1.20 -9.23
CA LYS A 161 -35.57 -2.48 -9.13
C LYS A 161 -35.64 -2.98 -7.69
N ASP A 162 -35.57 -4.30 -7.50
CA ASP A 162 -35.46 -4.90 -6.17
C ASP A 162 -34.07 -4.60 -5.59
N PRO A 163 -33.95 -3.80 -4.50
CA PRO A 163 -32.67 -3.45 -3.91
C PRO A 163 -31.85 -4.67 -3.50
N LEU A 164 -32.50 -5.75 -3.06
CA LEU A 164 -31.81 -6.98 -2.65
C LEU A 164 -31.16 -7.69 -3.83
N VAL A 165 -31.83 -7.68 -5.00
CA VAL A 165 -31.29 -8.29 -6.22
C VAL A 165 -30.10 -7.47 -6.72
N VAL A 166 -30.21 -6.14 -6.74
CA VAL A 166 -29.10 -5.25 -7.13
C VAL A 166 -27.90 -5.46 -6.21
N TYR A 167 -28.10 -5.44 -4.89
CA TYR A 167 -27.02 -5.69 -3.94
C TYR A 167 -26.31 -7.02 -4.19
N LYS A 168 -27.05 -8.11 -4.44
CA LYS A 168 -26.46 -9.43 -4.70
C LYS A 168 -25.62 -9.47 -5.99
N LEU A 169 -26.10 -8.85 -7.07
CA LEU A 169 -25.38 -8.83 -8.33
C LEU A 169 -24.12 -7.95 -8.23
N GLU A 170 -24.27 -6.72 -7.73
CA GLU A 170 -23.16 -5.78 -7.61
C GLU A 170 -22.10 -6.26 -6.61
N SER A 171 -22.50 -6.82 -5.47
CA SER A 171 -21.54 -7.39 -4.50
C SER A 171 -20.72 -8.53 -5.07
N TYR A 172 -21.31 -9.35 -5.94
CA TYR A 172 -20.60 -10.43 -6.61
C TYR A 172 -19.58 -9.90 -7.63
N GLU A 173 -19.92 -8.84 -8.38
CA GLU A 173 -18.97 -8.19 -9.29
C GLU A 173 -17.83 -7.49 -8.52
N LEU A 174 -18.12 -6.85 -7.37
CA LEU A 174 -17.07 -6.33 -6.47
C LEU A 174 -16.15 -7.44 -5.98
N PHE A 175 -16.71 -8.59 -5.58
CA PHE A 175 -15.91 -9.74 -5.14
C PHE A 175 -15.02 -10.28 -6.26
N LYS A 176 -15.52 -10.40 -7.50
CA LYS A 176 -14.70 -10.77 -8.65
C LYS A 176 -13.57 -9.77 -8.90
N SER A 177 -13.89 -8.48 -8.86
CA SER A 177 -12.89 -7.42 -9.05
C SER A 177 -11.80 -7.48 -7.98
N MET A 178 -12.18 -7.64 -6.71
CA MET A 178 -11.24 -7.87 -5.61
C MET A 178 -10.36 -9.09 -5.88
N MET A 179 -10.93 -10.22 -6.33
CA MET A 179 -10.16 -11.43 -6.60
C MET A 179 -9.16 -11.25 -7.75
N ASN A 180 -9.54 -10.51 -8.80
CA ASN A 180 -8.65 -10.21 -9.92
C ASN A 180 -7.48 -9.32 -9.48
N ARG A 181 -7.76 -8.24 -8.73
CA ARG A 181 -6.71 -7.37 -8.16
C ARG A 181 -5.77 -8.15 -7.26
N LEU A 182 -6.32 -8.99 -6.38
CA LEU A 182 -5.55 -9.84 -5.49
C LEU A 182 -4.60 -10.76 -6.27
N ASN A 183 -5.10 -11.43 -7.31
CA ASN A 183 -4.31 -12.32 -8.14
C ASN A 183 -3.20 -11.54 -8.86
N GLU A 184 -3.52 -10.43 -9.52
CA GLU A 184 -2.55 -9.58 -10.22
C GLU A 184 -1.43 -9.09 -9.29
N ASP A 185 -1.80 -8.51 -8.15
CA ASP A 185 -0.85 -7.95 -7.19
C ASP A 185 0.03 -9.01 -6.53
N ALA A 186 -0.56 -10.16 -6.17
CA ALA A 186 0.18 -11.26 -5.57
C ALA A 186 1.18 -11.83 -6.57
N VAL A 187 0.76 -12.07 -7.81
CA VAL A 187 1.62 -12.60 -8.86
C VAL A 187 2.73 -11.61 -9.24
N ASP A 188 2.43 -10.31 -9.36
CA ASP A 188 3.44 -9.28 -9.63
C ASP A 188 4.57 -9.32 -8.60
N LEU A 189 4.20 -9.35 -7.31
CA LEU A 189 5.16 -9.44 -6.21
C LEU A 189 5.94 -10.76 -6.25
N LEU A 190 5.24 -11.87 -6.46
CA LEU A 190 5.86 -13.18 -6.53
C LEU A 190 6.88 -13.22 -7.66
N MET A 191 6.56 -12.68 -8.83
CA MET A 191 7.43 -12.70 -10.02
C MET A 191 8.63 -11.75 -9.90
N ARG A 192 8.46 -10.55 -9.34
CA ARG A 192 9.49 -9.49 -9.36
C ARG A 192 10.47 -9.49 -8.18
N MET A 193 10.04 -9.94 -7.00
CA MET A 193 10.89 -9.90 -5.81
C MET A 193 12.01 -10.95 -5.89
N ASP A 194 13.24 -10.56 -5.58
CA ASP A 194 14.42 -11.43 -5.51
C ASP A 194 15.24 -11.10 -4.24
N ILE A 195 16.20 -11.96 -3.91
CA ILE A 195 17.20 -11.66 -2.88
C ILE A 195 18.23 -10.68 -3.49
N PRO A 196 18.48 -9.52 -2.86
CA PRO A 196 19.46 -8.55 -3.34
C PRO A 196 20.86 -9.18 -3.40
N VAL A 197 21.56 -8.94 -4.51
CA VAL A 197 22.90 -9.51 -4.79
C VAL A 197 23.97 -8.90 -3.88
N GLU A 198 23.72 -7.68 -3.40
CA GLU A 198 24.75 -6.83 -2.84
C GLU A 198 24.28 -6.25 -1.51
N GLN A 199 24.32 -7.07 -0.46
CA GLN A 199 24.45 -6.59 0.91
C GLN A 199 25.00 -7.73 1.76
N GLN A 200 26.02 -7.42 2.56
CA GLN A 200 26.30 -8.18 3.76
C GLN A 200 24.98 -8.22 4.54
N LEU A 201 24.26 -9.35 4.45
CA LEU A 201 23.00 -9.51 5.16
C LEU A 201 23.28 -9.19 6.62
N LYS A 202 22.59 -8.15 7.12
CA LYS A 202 22.71 -7.74 8.51
C LYS A 202 22.44 -8.98 9.34
N SER A 203 23.49 -9.47 9.99
CA SER A 203 23.32 -10.42 11.06
C SER A 203 22.30 -9.82 12.03
N THR A 204 21.39 -10.64 12.55
CA THR A 204 20.45 -10.26 13.61
C THR A 204 21.16 -9.77 14.89
N ASN A 205 22.50 -9.73 14.88
CA ASN A 205 23.37 -8.99 15.77
C ASN A 205 23.61 -7.54 15.26
N GLN A 206 22.55 -6.75 15.05
CA GLN A 206 22.66 -5.35 15.46
C GLN A 206 22.13 -5.33 16.89
N ASP A 207 23.05 -5.31 17.85
CA ASP A 207 22.75 -4.83 19.18
C ASP A 207 22.00 -3.50 19.02
N GLU A 208 20.70 -3.50 19.33
CA GLU A 208 19.96 -2.30 19.68
C GLU A 208 20.55 -1.74 20.98
N LYS A 209 21.77 -1.23 20.90
CA LYS A 209 22.40 -0.37 21.89
C LYS A 209 22.77 0.94 21.22
N GLN A 210 21.78 1.56 20.59
CA GLN A 210 21.67 3.00 20.66
C GLN A 210 20.52 3.32 21.59
N SER A 211 20.78 3.14 22.88
CA SER A 211 20.15 3.93 23.91
C SER A 211 20.43 5.40 23.59
N ASN A 212 19.52 6.02 22.84
CA ASN A 212 19.54 7.46 22.53
C ASN A 212 19.31 8.33 23.78
N TYR A 213 19.35 7.74 24.98
CA TYR A 213 19.23 8.40 26.27
C TYR A 213 20.49 9.19 26.67
N GLU A 214 21.66 8.90 26.10
CA GLU A 214 22.92 9.57 26.51
C GLU A 214 23.07 11.00 25.93
N LYS A 215 22.29 11.36 24.92
CA LYS A 215 22.25 12.74 24.38
C LYS A 215 21.11 13.60 24.93
N SER A 216 20.29 13.07 25.83
CA SER A 216 19.35 13.90 26.59
C SER A 216 20.07 14.49 27.80
N GLN A 217 21.03 15.39 27.54
CA GLN A 217 21.41 16.35 28.57
C GLN A 217 20.21 17.24 28.81
N THR A 218 19.55 16.99 29.94
CA THR A 218 18.48 17.81 30.49
C THR A 218 19.02 19.23 30.67
N ASN A 219 18.58 20.17 29.83
CA ASN A 219 18.57 21.59 30.15
C ASN A 219 17.60 21.79 31.31
N SER A 220 18.12 21.56 32.51
CA SER A 220 17.51 21.85 33.79
C SER A 220 17.65 23.35 34.01
N ASP A 221 16.82 24.15 33.33
CA ASP A 221 16.46 25.52 33.75
C ASP A 221 15.59 26.16 32.67
N ARG A 222 14.27 25.92 32.76
CA ARG A 222 13.22 26.91 32.45
C ARG A 222 11.87 26.33 32.86
N THR A 223 11.40 26.84 33.99
CA THR A 223 10.06 26.79 34.54
C THR A 223 9.03 27.27 33.51
N SER A 224 8.08 26.39 33.15
CA SER A 224 6.70 26.80 32.84
C SER A 224 5.77 25.61 33.08
N SER A 225 4.99 25.74 34.14
CA SER A 225 3.92 24.87 34.59
C SER A 225 2.83 24.70 33.52
N THR A 226 2.64 23.49 33.00
CA THR A 226 1.39 23.08 32.38
C THR A 226 1.18 21.58 32.66
N PRO A 227 0.13 21.16 33.38
CA PRO A 227 -0.14 19.74 33.61
C PRO A 227 -0.56 19.06 32.30
N LEU A 228 0.07 17.93 31.96
CA LEU A 228 -0.40 17.07 30.86
C LEU A 228 -1.71 16.36 31.27
N PRO A 229 -2.79 16.41 30.46
CA PRO A 229 -4.02 15.71 30.77
C PRO A 229 -3.90 14.21 30.51
N GLN A 230 -4.24 13.42 31.52
CA GLN A 230 -4.33 11.96 31.45
C GLN A 230 -5.70 11.58 30.89
N PHE A 231 -5.75 10.99 29.69
CA PHE A 231 -7.01 10.63 29.04
C PHE A 231 -7.34 9.15 29.26
N GLN A 232 -8.40 8.86 30.02
CA GLN A 232 -8.98 7.52 30.17
C GLN A 232 -10.31 7.42 29.39
N GLY A 233 -10.36 6.49 28.43
CA GLY A 233 -11.61 6.01 27.83
C GLY A 233 -12.11 6.74 26.57
N ARG A 234 -13.17 6.16 25.96
CA ARG A 234 -13.75 6.47 24.64
C ARG A 234 -14.33 7.89 24.44
N GLN A 235 -14.25 8.79 25.41
CA GLN A 235 -14.75 10.17 25.27
C GLN A 235 -13.71 11.16 24.70
N GLY A 236 -12.46 10.74 24.49
CA GLY A 236 -11.39 11.65 24.03
C GLY A 236 -11.33 11.92 22.55
N PHE A 237 -11.97 11.04 21.77
CA PHE A 237 -11.93 11.12 20.32
C PHE A 237 -12.74 12.31 19.79
N GLN A 238 -13.89 12.62 20.42
CA GLN A 238 -14.71 13.78 20.06
C GLN A 238 -14.03 15.12 20.40
N GLN A 239 -13.29 15.17 21.51
CA GLN A 239 -12.63 16.40 21.96
C GLN A 239 -11.35 16.69 21.15
N ALA A 240 -10.70 15.66 20.60
CA ALA A 240 -9.58 15.82 19.67
C ALA A 240 -10.04 16.32 18.28
N ILE A 241 -11.18 15.85 17.78
CA ILE A 241 -11.77 16.31 16.51
C ILE A 241 -12.22 17.77 16.59
N GLN A 242 -12.77 18.19 17.73
CA GLN A 242 -13.20 19.58 17.92
C GLN A 242 -12.03 20.58 17.97
N ASN A 243 -10.85 20.12 18.42
CA ASN A 243 -9.63 20.93 18.49
C ASN A 243 -8.78 20.92 17.21
N SER A 244 -9.12 20.09 16.21
CA SER A 244 -8.38 19.96 14.96
C SER A 244 -9.07 20.59 13.74
N MET A 245 -10.20 21.28 13.95
CA MET A 245 -10.76 22.16 12.92
C MET A 245 -9.95 23.48 12.84
N PRO A 246 -9.61 23.96 11.63
CA PRO A 246 -8.99 25.28 11.46
C PRO A 246 -9.92 26.36 12.03
N GLN A 247 -9.46 27.09 13.04
CA GLN A 247 -10.17 28.27 13.55
C GLN A 247 -10.19 29.35 12.45
N GLU A 248 -11.38 29.76 12.01
CA GLU A 248 -11.56 30.99 11.25
C GLU A 248 -10.98 32.16 12.07
N GLU A 249 -9.95 32.81 11.52
CA GLU A 249 -9.37 34.01 12.13
C GLU A 249 -10.44 35.10 12.25
N LYS A 250 -10.85 35.39 13.49
CA LYS A 250 -11.73 36.52 13.79
C LYS A 250 -11.02 37.82 13.40
N ARG A 251 -11.44 38.41 12.28
CA ARG A 251 -11.01 39.75 11.85
C ARG A 251 -11.42 40.77 12.92
N GLN A 252 -10.44 41.50 13.44
CA GLN A 252 -10.67 42.52 14.46
C GLN A 252 -11.40 43.73 13.85
N PRO A 253 -12.31 44.40 14.56
CA PRO A 253 -12.99 45.59 14.05
C PRO A 253 -12.02 46.75 13.87
N ILE A 254 -12.04 47.38 12.69
CA ILE A 254 -11.38 48.67 12.46
C ILE A 254 -12.05 49.73 13.33
N VAL A 255 -11.27 50.34 14.22
CA VAL A 255 -11.71 51.51 15.00
C VAL A 255 -11.60 52.71 14.07
N VAL A 256 -12.76 53.29 13.74
CA VAL A 256 -12.85 54.50 12.91
C VAL A 256 -12.75 55.71 13.84
N ASP A 257 -11.84 56.64 13.56
CA ASP A 257 -11.71 57.89 14.31
C ASP A 257 -13.04 58.68 14.32
N PRO A 258 -13.33 59.43 15.41
CA PRO A 258 -14.61 60.08 15.61
C PRO A 258 -14.94 61.06 14.49
N LYS A 259 -16.12 60.87 13.87
CA LYS A 259 -16.65 61.69 12.79
C LYS A 259 -16.90 63.12 13.28
N VAL A 260 -16.10 64.08 12.81
CA VAL A 260 -16.25 65.50 13.16
C VAL A 260 -17.59 66.03 12.65
N GLY A 261 -18.39 66.63 13.54
CA GLY A 261 -19.71 67.16 13.23
C GLY A 261 -19.64 68.41 12.35
N ARG A 262 -20.69 68.64 11.54
CA ARG A 262 -20.77 69.75 10.55
C ARG A 262 -20.52 71.14 11.16
N ASN A 263 -20.80 71.33 12.45
CA ASN A 263 -20.61 72.59 13.18
C ASN A 263 -19.41 72.60 14.13
N ASP A 264 -18.67 71.50 14.26
CA ASP A 264 -17.51 71.41 15.16
C ASP A 264 -16.30 72.12 14.57
N THR A 265 -15.33 72.43 15.42
CA THR A 265 -14.08 73.08 15.00
C THR A 265 -13.33 72.17 14.02
N CYS A 266 -12.91 72.72 12.89
CA CYS A 266 -12.27 71.92 11.85
C CYS A 266 -10.91 71.38 12.35
N PRO A 267 -10.62 70.07 12.19
CA PRO A 267 -9.40 69.45 12.72
C PRO A 267 -8.11 69.94 12.03
N CYS A 268 -8.20 70.72 10.95
CA CYS A 268 -7.05 71.37 10.30
C CYS A 268 -6.45 72.55 11.10
N GLY A 269 -7.02 72.88 12.27
CA GLY A 269 -6.50 73.94 13.15
C GLY A 269 -6.85 75.36 12.72
N SER A 270 -7.71 75.54 11.71
CA SER A 270 -8.04 76.86 11.14
C SER A 270 -8.96 77.75 12.00
N GLY A 271 -9.40 77.25 13.16
CA GLY A 271 -10.31 77.96 14.08
C GLY A 271 -11.75 78.16 13.57
N LYS A 272 -12.11 77.63 12.39
CA LYS A 272 -13.44 77.76 11.76
C LYS A 272 -14.25 76.47 11.90
N LYS A 273 -15.59 76.55 11.84
CA LYS A 273 -16.48 75.37 11.85
C LYS A 273 -16.28 74.52 10.59
N PHE A 274 -16.36 73.20 10.71
CA PHE A 274 -16.05 72.23 9.65
C PHE A 274 -16.75 72.54 8.32
N LYS A 275 -18.06 72.82 8.33
CA LYS A 275 -18.84 73.17 7.12
C LYS A 275 -18.39 74.41 6.36
N GLN A 276 -17.65 75.31 7.00
CA GLN A 276 -17.15 76.54 6.38
C GLN A 276 -15.68 76.41 5.94
N CYS A 277 -15.07 75.25 6.21
CA CYS A 277 -13.69 74.95 5.84
C CYS A 277 -13.65 73.73 4.92
N HIS A 278 -13.44 72.53 5.46
CA HIS A 278 -13.31 71.29 4.68
C HIS A 278 -14.64 70.58 4.39
N GLY A 279 -15.76 71.08 4.93
CA GLY A 279 -17.11 70.54 4.71
C GLY A 279 -17.96 71.35 3.73
N LYS A 280 -17.35 71.97 2.72
CA LYS A 280 -18.05 72.52 1.54
C LYS A 280 -18.36 71.40 0.55
#